data_AF-A0AAU8H0W0-F1
#
_entry.id   AF-A0AAU8H0W0-F1
#
_cell.length_a   1.000
_cell.length_b   1.000
_cell.length_c   1.000
_cell.angle_alpha   90.00
_cell.angle_beta   90.00
_cell.angle_gamma   90.00
#
_symmetry.space_group_name_H-M   'P 1'
#
loop_
_entity.id
_entity.type
_entity.pdbx_description
1 polymer ?
#
loop_
_entity_poly.entity_id
_entity_poly.type
_entity_poly.pdbx_seq_one_letter_code
_entity_poly.pdbx_strand_id
1 'polypeptide(L)'
;MATLNYSDKLKLERLFRMESGYVLDFSNRTFQEFVFSSVQKDIYHKKYSYRGGSKANRLRAFWEQESDSIVGKLISDLLEYWKTKTLLNNERIEEGKNKLYEECKKIANRLLGIPQINQRIITEDVFLNQEFEEIQLNKLGLDSSITEILSQRIDEIKKCLNAKASLAVIFLCGSTLEGILLGIAKKMPKEFNSSTSSPKKDGKVLQFQDWTLANFIDVAHSIGLLGEDVKKFSHVLRDFRNYIHPYQQQVSKFKPDEHTAKICWQVLQAAIFQLLKIMVR
;
A
#
# COMPACT_ATOMS: atom_id res chain seq x y z
N MET A 1 -12.06 -34.55 12.14
CA MET A 1 -10.71 -34.18 12.55
C MET A 1 -10.23 -33.01 11.73
N ALA A 2 -9.61 -32.01 12.35
CA ALA A 2 -9.08 -30.88 11.61
C ALA A 2 -7.78 -31.21 10.87
N THR A 3 -7.59 -30.60 9.71
CA THR A 3 -6.46 -30.73 8.80
C THR A 3 -5.26 -29.86 9.25
N LEU A 4 -4.77 -30.15 10.46
CA LEU A 4 -3.57 -29.53 11.04
C LEU A 4 -2.36 -30.45 10.87
N ASN A 5 -1.32 -29.97 10.18
CA ASN A 5 -0.04 -30.66 10.08
C ASN A 5 0.81 -30.43 11.35
N TYR A 6 1.93 -31.14 11.47
CA TYR A 6 2.82 -31.04 12.64
C TYR A 6 3.37 -29.61 12.85
N SER A 7 3.74 -28.92 11.77
CA SER A 7 4.23 -27.55 11.84
C SER A 7 3.16 -26.58 12.33
N ASP A 8 1.91 -26.76 11.89
CA ASP A 8 0.78 -25.94 12.33
C ASP A 8 0.56 -26.08 13.84
N LYS A 9 0.55 -27.32 14.34
CA LYS A 9 0.41 -27.61 15.77
C LYS A 9 1.54 -26.96 16.57
N LEU A 10 2.79 -27.06 16.11
CA LEU A 10 3.94 -26.44 16.80
C LEU A 10 3.82 -24.91 16.89
N LYS A 11 3.40 -24.25 15.81
CA LYS A 11 3.20 -22.79 15.78
C LYS A 11 2.11 -22.36 16.76
N LEU A 12 0.96 -23.04 16.72
CA LEU A 12 -0.18 -22.77 17.61
C LEU A 12 0.18 -23.00 19.08
N GLU A 13 0.84 -24.13 19.37
CA GLU A 13 1.26 -24.46 20.74
C GLU A 13 2.26 -23.44 21.30
N ARG A 14 3.19 -22.97 20.46
CA ARG A 14 4.15 -21.93 20.84
C ARG A 14 3.46 -20.61 21.13
N LEU A 15 2.55 -20.18 20.25
CA LEU A 15 1.84 -18.90 20.41
C LEU A 15 0.89 -18.93 21.62
N PHE A 16 0.17 -20.03 21.81
CA PHE A 16 -0.78 -20.22 22.90
C PHE A 16 -0.14 -20.69 24.22
N ARG A 17 1.19 -20.79 24.28
CA ARG A 17 1.96 -21.18 25.49
C ARG A 17 1.53 -22.54 26.07
N MET A 18 1.39 -23.54 25.20
CA MET A 18 0.85 -24.87 25.52
C MET A 18 1.88 -25.90 26.02
N GLU A 19 3.16 -25.52 26.09
CA GLU A 19 4.28 -26.40 26.46
C GLU A 19 4.11 -27.00 27.87
N SER A 20 3.58 -26.24 28.83
CA SER A 20 3.41 -26.65 30.23
C SER A 20 1.98 -27.09 30.58
N GLY A 21 1.13 -27.38 29.59
CA GLY A 21 -0.26 -27.81 29.82
C GLY A 21 -1.28 -26.67 29.95
N TYR A 22 -0.82 -25.42 29.91
CA TYR A 22 -1.65 -24.22 29.91
C TYR A 22 -2.17 -23.88 28.50
N VAL A 23 -3.11 -22.93 28.42
CA VAL A 23 -3.54 -22.31 27.17
C VAL A 23 -3.72 -20.84 27.52
N LEU A 24 -2.82 -19.98 27.02
CA LEU A 24 -2.75 -18.56 27.35
C LEU A 24 -2.82 -18.32 28.88
N ASP A 25 -3.51 -17.27 29.32
CA ASP A 25 -3.73 -16.92 30.72
C ASP A 25 -5.05 -17.53 31.29
N PHE A 26 -5.67 -18.50 30.60
CA PHE A 26 -6.95 -19.05 31.03
C PHE A 26 -6.84 -19.96 32.27
N SER A 27 -7.75 -19.77 33.22
CA SER A 27 -8.14 -20.80 34.20
C SER A 27 -8.96 -21.92 33.53
N ASN A 28 -9.16 -23.06 34.21
CA ASN A 28 -10.01 -24.13 33.66
C ASN A 28 -11.44 -23.65 33.40
N ARG A 29 -12.01 -22.90 34.34
CA ARG A 29 -13.36 -22.34 34.23
C ARG A 29 -13.48 -21.38 33.04
N THR A 30 -12.61 -20.39 32.98
CA THR A 30 -12.63 -19.38 31.90
C THR A 30 -12.31 -19.99 30.54
N PHE A 31 -11.49 -21.04 30.48
CA PHE A 31 -11.23 -21.75 29.24
C PHE A 31 -12.48 -22.50 28.74
N GLN A 32 -13.20 -23.15 29.65
CA GLN A 32 -14.48 -23.80 29.33
C GLN A 32 -15.51 -22.79 28.83
N GLU A 33 -15.71 -21.69 29.56
CA GLU A 33 -16.61 -20.61 29.19
C GLU A 33 -16.25 -20.02 27.82
N PHE A 34 -14.96 -19.77 27.57
CA PHE A 34 -14.47 -19.25 26.30
C PHE A 34 -14.78 -20.20 25.14
N VAL A 35 -14.40 -21.48 25.24
CA VAL A 35 -14.65 -22.47 24.18
C VAL A 35 -16.15 -22.62 23.94
N PHE A 36 -16.95 -22.66 25.00
CA PHE A 36 -18.41 -22.74 24.88
C PHE A 36 -18.99 -21.52 24.17
N SER A 37 -18.56 -20.31 24.52
CA SER A 37 -19.01 -19.08 23.85
C SER A 37 -18.62 -19.02 22.36
N SER A 38 -17.44 -19.54 22.01
CA SER A 38 -16.88 -19.49 20.66
C SER A 38 -17.53 -20.51 19.71
N VAL A 39 -17.65 -21.78 20.15
CA VAL A 39 -18.07 -22.88 19.27
C VAL A 39 -19.16 -23.79 19.85
N GLN A 40 -19.75 -23.42 20.99
CA GLN A 40 -20.84 -24.16 21.64
C GLN A 40 -20.45 -25.62 21.95
N LYS A 41 -19.21 -25.84 22.39
CA LYS A 41 -18.68 -27.14 22.81
C LYS A 41 -18.15 -27.08 24.24
N ASP A 42 -18.43 -28.13 25.01
CA ASP A 42 -17.80 -28.33 26.30
C ASP A 42 -16.43 -28.99 26.14
N ILE A 43 -15.36 -28.20 26.26
CA ILE A 43 -13.97 -28.68 26.16
C ILE A 43 -13.61 -29.70 27.25
N TYR A 44 -14.37 -29.76 28.35
CA TYR A 44 -14.18 -30.73 29.43
C TYR A 44 -15.01 -32.02 29.27
N HIS A 45 -15.76 -32.16 28.17
CA HIS A 45 -16.44 -33.40 27.83
C HIS A 45 -15.46 -34.59 27.74
N LYS A 46 -15.91 -35.79 28.15
CA LYS A 46 -15.09 -37.02 28.21
C LYS A 46 -14.41 -37.38 26.89
N LYS A 47 -15.01 -37.00 25.75
CA LYS A 47 -14.43 -37.24 24.42
C LYS A 47 -13.08 -36.54 24.18
N TYR A 48 -12.75 -35.50 24.95
CA TYR A 48 -11.49 -34.77 24.83
C TYR A 48 -10.45 -35.13 25.92
N SER A 49 -10.71 -36.13 26.77
CA SER A 49 -9.83 -36.44 27.92
C SER A 49 -8.76 -37.50 27.65
N TYR A 50 -8.73 -38.13 26.48
CA TYR A 50 -7.83 -39.26 26.20
C TYR A 50 -6.34 -38.88 26.13
N ARG A 51 -6.02 -37.59 25.96
CA ARG A 51 -4.65 -37.06 26.04
C ARG A 51 -4.26 -36.61 27.46
N GLY A 52 -5.15 -36.75 28.45
CA GLY A 52 -4.96 -36.29 29.82
C GLY A 52 -5.82 -35.07 30.18
N GLY A 53 -5.67 -34.59 31.43
CA GLY A 53 -6.58 -33.61 32.03
C GLY A 53 -6.25 -32.12 31.82
N SER A 54 -5.05 -31.80 31.32
CA SER A 54 -4.61 -30.40 31.15
C SER A 54 -5.37 -29.68 30.03
N LYS A 55 -5.50 -28.35 30.12
CA LYS A 55 -6.16 -27.54 29.08
C LYS A 55 -5.53 -27.77 27.71
N ALA A 56 -4.20 -27.80 27.65
CA ALA A 56 -3.49 -28.04 26.40
C ALA A 56 -3.82 -29.43 25.81
N ASN A 57 -3.86 -30.47 26.65
CA ASN A 57 -4.19 -31.81 26.18
C ASN A 57 -5.64 -31.92 25.70
N ARG A 58 -6.56 -31.22 26.36
CA ARG A 58 -7.95 -31.12 25.91
C ARG A 58 -8.06 -30.37 24.58
N LEU A 59 -7.31 -29.28 24.39
CA LEU A 59 -7.28 -28.54 23.12
C LEU A 59 -6.65 -29.36 21.99
N ARG A 60 -5.59 -30.13 22.26
CA ARG A 60 -5.02 -31.08 21.29
C ARG A 60 -6.02 -32.16 20.89
N ALA A 61 -6.77 -32.71 21.87
CA ALA A 61 -7.83 -33.67 21.60
C ALA A 61 -8.98 -33.04 20.80
N PHE A 62 -9.33 -31.78 21.09
CA PHE A 62 -10.33 -31.03 20.35
C PHE A 62 -9.96 -30.87 18.87
N TRP A 63 -8.72 -30.52 18.57
CA TRP A 63 -8.21 -30.46 17.19
C TRP A 63 -8.35 -31.78 16.43
N GLU A 64 -8.24 -32.90 17.13
CA GLU A 64 -8.33 -34.24 16.54
C GLU A 64 -9.77 -34.71 16.34
N GLN A 65 -10.70 -34.27 17.19
CA GLN A 65 -12.07 -34.78 17.17
C GLN A 65 -13.03 -33.92 16.35
N GLU A 66 -12.82 -32.60 16.29
CA GLU A 66 -13.75 -31.68 15.61
C GLU A 66 -13.42 -31.45 14.13
N SER A 67 -14.30 -30.73 13.41
CA SER A 67 -14.12 -30.37 12.00
C SER A 67 -13.22 -29.15 11.81
N ASP A 68 -12.73 -28.96 10.58
CA ASP A 68 -11.96 -27.77 10.18
C ASP A 68 -12.68 -26.47 10.53
N SER A 69 -13.97 -26.35 10.22
CA SER A 69 -14.76 -25.15 10.53
C SER A 69 -14.79 -24.81 12.03
N ILE A 70 -15.00 -25.82 12.88
CA ILE A 70 -15.07 -25.65 14.33
C ILE A 70 -13.69 -25.30 14.91
N VAL A 71 -12.65 -26.05 14.50
CA VAL A 71 -11.29 -25.83 14.98
C VAL A 71 -10.74 -24.49 14.48
N GLY A 72 -10.98 -24.15 13.22
CA GLY A 72 -10.61 -22.87 12.63
C GLY A 72 -11.24 -21.68 13.34
N LYS A 73 -12.54 -21.77 13.66
CA LYS A 73 -13.24 -20.73 14.44
C LYS A 73 -12.63 -20.57 15.84
N LEU A 74 -12.41 -21.66 16.56
CA LEU A 74 -11.83 -21.60 17.90
C LEU A 74 -10.40 -21.03 17.88
N ILE A 75 -9.57 -21.43 16.92
CA ILE A 75 -8.22 -20.87 16.76
C ILE A 75 -8.29 -19.36 16.45
N SER A 76 -9.19 -18.94 15.55
CA SER A 76 -9.38 -17.52 15.23
C SER A 76 -9.72 -16.70 16.47
N ASP A 77 -10.63 -17.19 17.30
CA ASP A 77 -11.06 -16.47 18.51
C ASP A 77 -9.94 -16.44 19.56
N LEU A 78 -9.17 -17.52 19.71
CA LEU A 78 -7.99 -17.53 20.58
C LEU A 78 -6.90 -16.54 20.13
N LEU A 79 -6.72 -16.39 18.81
CA LEU A 79 -5.81 -15.38 18.25
C LEU A 79 -6.29 -13.96 18.54
N GLU A 80 -7.59 -13.71 18.38
CA GLU A 80 -8.19 -12.41 18.70
C GLU A 80 -8.06 -12.07 20.19
N TYR A 81 -8.30 -13.05 21.06
CA TYR A 81 -8.08 -12.91 22.49
C TYR A 81 -6.61 -12.58 22.81
N TRP A 82 -5.66 -13.32 22.23
CA TRP A 82 -4.23 -13.06 22.39
C TRP A 82 -3.85 -11.63 21.96
N LYS A 83 -4.35 -11.18 20.81
CA LYS A 83 -4.09 -9.83 20.29
C LYS A 83 -4.68 -8.77 21.21
N THR A 84 -5.91 -8.96 21.67
CA THR A 84 -6.61 -8.04 22.58
C THR A 84 -5.87 -7.89 23.91
N LYS A 85 -5.43 -9.01 24.52
CA LYS A 85 -4.63 -8.98 25.75
C LYS A 85 -3.30 -8.24 25.57
N THR A 86 -2.63 -8.48 24.44
CA THR A 86 -1.35 -7.82 24.14
C THR A 86 -1.52 -6.30 24.01
N LEU A 87 -2.60 -5.86 23.35
CA LEU A 87 -2.95 -4.44 23.23
C LEU A 87 -3.30 -3.81 24.59
N LEU A 88 -4.12 -4.47 25.40
CA LEU A 88 -4.51 -3.98 26.73
C LEU A 88 -3.34 -3.85 27.70
N ASN A 89 -2.31 -4.68 27.55
CA ASN A 89 -1.11 -4.63 28.37
C ASN A 89 -0.08 -3.59 27.89
N ASN A 90 -0.36 -2.82 26.81
CA ASN A 90 0.59 -1.93 26.14
C ASN A 90 1.93 -2.62 25.78
N GLU A 91 1.89 -3.93 25.52
CA GLU A 91 3.09 -4.70 25.19
C GLU A 91 3.51 -4.41 23.74
N ARG A 92 4.76 -3.99 23.54
CA ARG A 92 5.33 -3.88 22.19
C ARG A 92 5.48 -5.27 21.61
N ILE A 93 4.75 -5.56 20.53
CA ILE A 93 4.87 -6.84 19.83
C ILE A 93 6.21 -6.86 19.07
N GLU A 94 7.14 -7.66 19.56
CA GLU A 94 8.39 -7.95 18.85
C GLU A 94 8.09 -8.57 17.47
N GLU A 95 8.90 -8.22 16.47
CA GLU A 95 8.70 -8.64 15.07
C GLU A 95 8.55 -10.16 14.93
N GLY A 96 9.33 -10.95 15.69
CA GLY A 96 9.24 -12.40 15.70
C GLY A 96 7.89 -12.95 16.23
N LYS A 97 7.32 -12.30 17.26
CA LYS A 97 5.98 -12.67 17.80
C LYS A 97 4.88 -12.30 16.80
N ASN A 98 5.00 -11.14 16.15
CA ASN A 98 4.06 -10.72 15.11
C ASN A 98 4.06 -11.70 13.92
N LYS A 99 5.24 -12.14 13.48
CA LYS A 99 5.39 -13.14 12.40
C LYS A 99 4.73 -14.47 12.76
N LEU A 100 4.92 -14.96 14.00
CA LEU A 100 4.28 -16.19 14.46
C LEU A 100 2.75 -16.06 14.52
N TYR A 101 2.24 -14.90 14.97
CA TYR A 101 0.81 -14.60 14.99
C TYR A 101 0.20 -14.67 13.58
N GLU A 102 0.82 -14.02 12.60
CA GLU A 102 0.33 -14.04 11.21
C GLU A 102 0.36 -15.45 10.61
N GLU A 103 1.37 -16.26 10.91
CA GLU A 103 1.40 -17.67 10.50
C GLU A 103 0.26 -18.49 11.13
N CYS A 104 -0.08 -18.25 12.39
CA CYS A 104 -1.21 -18.90 13.04
C CYS A 104 -2.56 -18.45 12.47
N LYS A 105 -2.68 -17.17 12.11
CA LYS A 105 -3.86 -16.62 11.45
C LYS A 105 -4.10 -17.25 10.08
N LYS A 106 -3.04 -17.50 9.30
CA LYS A 106 -3.12 -18.27 8.04
C LYS A 106 -3.67 -19.68 8.24
N ILE A 107 -3.28 -20.35 9.33
CA ILE A 107 -3.80 -21.67 9.68
C ILE A 107 -5.31 -21.61 9.96
N ALA A 108 -5.75 -20.66 10.80
CA ALA A 108 -7.16 -20.48 11.12
C ALA A 108 -8.00 -20.22 9.84
N ASN A 109 -7.53 -19.30 8.99
CA ASN A 109 -8.20 -18.97 7.73
C ASN A 109 -8.29 -20.17 6.79
N ARG A 110 -7.21 -20.97 6.69
CA ARG A 110 -7.20 -22.20 5.88
C ARG A 110 -8.27 -23.19 6.34
N LEU A 111 -8.40 -23.40 7.65
CA LEU A 111 -9.41 -24.29 8.21
C LEU A 111 -10.84 -23.74 8.04
N LEU A 112 -11.02 -22.42 8.04
CA LEU A 112 -12.31 -21.77 7.80
C LEU A 112 -12.71 -21.74 6.31
N GLY A 113 -11.84 -22.20 5.40
CA GLY A 113 -12.06 -22.07 3.96
C GLY A 113 -12.07 -20.60 3.49
N ILE A 114 -11.55 -19.68 4.30
CA ILE A 114 -11.39 -18.29 3.90
C ILE A 114 -10.26 -18.27 2.87
N PRO A 115 -10.52 -17.87 1.61
CA PRO A 115 -9.47 -17.77 0.63
C PRO A 115 -8.40 -16.86 1.20
N GLN A 116 -7.15 -17.30 1.16
CA GLN A 116 -6.04 -16.43 1.50
C GLN A 116 -6.08 -15.27 0.51
N ILE A 117 -6.74 -14.18 0.91
CA ILE A 117 -6.33 -12.86 0.48
C ILE A 117 -4.91 -12.83 0.99
N ASN A 118 -3.95 -13.07 0.09
CA ASN A 118 -2.61 -12.57 0.28
C ASN A 118 -2.85 -11.10 0.62
N GLN A 119 -2.85 -10.77 1.91
CA GLN A 119 -2.32 -9.50 2.34
C GLN A 119 -0.90 -9.60 1.80
N ARG A 120 -0.74 -9.18 0.54
CA ARG A 120 0.55 -8.86 -0.03
C ARG A 120 1.14 -8.06 1.11
N ILE A 121 2.26 -8.54 1.65
CA ILE A 121 3.17 -7.62 2.30
C ILE A 121 3.37 -6.62 1.17
N ILE A 122 2.70 -5.47 1.28
CA ILE A 122 2.93 -4.38 0.37
C ILE A 122 4.30 -3.93 0.82
N THR A 123 5.33 -4.63 0.35
CA THR A 123 6.68 -4.10 0.40
C THR A 123 6.62 -2.80 -0.36
N GLU A 124 7.47 -1.84 0.03
CA GLU A 124 7.63 -0.61 -0.73
C GLU A 124 7.78 -0.92 -2.23
N ASP A 125 8.56 -1.95 -2.57
CA ASP A 125 8.67 -2.49 -3.93
C ASP A 125 7.33 -2.91 -4.55
N VAL A 126 6.45 -3.63 -3.85
CA VAL A 126 5.16 -4.06 -4.41
C VAL A 126 4.19 -2.88 -4.59
N PHE A 127 4.27 -1.85 -3.72
CA PHE A 127 3.53 -0.60 -3.89
C PHE A 127 4.06 0.22 -5.07
N LEU A 128 5.39 0.35 -5.17
CA LEU A 128 6.06 1.09 -6.22
C LEU A 128 5.97 0.40 -7.60
N ASN A 129 5.94 -0.93 -7.62
CA ASN A 129 5.82 -1.75 -8.83
C ASN A 129 4.36 -2.06 -9.20
N GLN A 130 3.36 -1.48 -8.51
CA GLN A 130 1.99 -1.59 -8.95
C GLN A 130 1.84 -0.78 -10.25
N GLU A 131 1.89 -1.48 -11.38
CA GLU A 131 1.70 -0.90 -12.70
C GLU A 131 0.30 -0.27 -12.77
N PHE A 132 0.24 1.06 -12.89
CA PHE A 132 -0.97 1.71 -13.36
C PHE A 132 -1.22 1.30 -14.82
N GLU A 133 -2.49 1.15 -15.17
CA GLU A 133 -2.96 0.87 -16.54
C GLU A 133 -2.21 1.72 -17.58
N GLU A 134 -2.06 1.16 -18.78
CA GLU A 134 -1.37 1.79 -19.90
C GLU A 134 -1.82 3.25 -20.07
N ILE A 135 -0.87 4.19 -20.02
CA ILE A 135 -1.15 5.63 -20.09
C ILE A 135 -1.67 5.98 -21.49
N GLN A 136 -2.97 6.19 -21.61
CA GLN A 136 -3.61 6.60 -22.86
C GLN A 136 -3.58 8.13 -23.01
N LEU A 137 -2.40 8.68 -23.34
CA LEU A 137 -2.20 10.14 -23.53
C LEU A 137 -3.10 10.74 -24.61
N ASN A 138 -3.47 9.95 -25.61
CA ASN A 138 -4.43 10.31 -26.66
C ASN A 138 -5.78 10.79 -26.11
N LYS A 139 -6.20 10.33 -24.93
CA LYS A 139 -7.44 10.79 -24.28
C LYS A 139 -7.37 12.20 -23.70
N LEU A 140 -6.17 12.78 -23.54
CA LEU A 140 -6.03 14.20 -23.16
C LEU A 140 -6.49 15.14 -24.30
N GLY A 141 -6.57 14.63 -25.54
CA GLY A 141 -6.99 15.41 -26.70
C GLY A 141 -6.10 16.64 -26.92
N LEU A 142 -4.78 16.46 -26.80
CA LEU A 142 -3.76 17.42 -27.21
C LEU A 142 -3.50 17.30 -28.72
N ASP A 143 -2.77 18.26 -29.31
CA ASP A 143 -2.39 18.18 -30.72
C ASP A 143 -1.63 16.87 -31.02
N SER A 144 -1.81 16.32 -32.22
CA SER A 144 -1.20 15.03 -32.59
C SER A 144 0.32 15.06 -32.50
N SER A 145 0.95 16.15 -32.94
CA SER A 145 2.40 16.34 -32.90
C SER A 145 2.96 16.32 -31.48
N ILE A 146 2.32 17.01 -30.53
CA ILE A 146 2.77 17.01 -29.14
C ILE A 146 2.46 15.68 -28.45
N THR A 147 1.34 15.05 -28.78
CA THR A 147 0.94 13.75 -28.24
C THR A 147 1.94 12.65 -28.60
N GLU A 148 2.46 12.66 -29.84
CA GLU A 148 3.50 11.75 -30.27
C GLU A 148 4.80 11.95 -29.48
N ILE A 149 5.24 13.20 -29.34
CA ILE A 149 6.44 13.53 -28.54
C ILE A 149 6.28 13.08 -27.08
N LEU A 150 5.13 13.36 -26.47
CA LEU A 150 4.86 12.94 -25.08
C LEU A 150 4.84 11.42 -24.95
N SER A 151 4.27 10.70 -25.91
CA SER A 151 4.30 9.23 -25.94
C SER A 151 5.74 8.70 -26.02
N GLN A 152 6.58 9.27 -26.88
CA GLN A 152 8.00 8.93 -26.97
C GLN A 152 8.74 9.17 -25.64
N ARG A 153 8.40 10.27 -24.91
CA ARG A 153 8.98 10.55 -23.59
C ARG A 153 8.56 9.53 -22.54
N ILE A 154 7.29 9.09 -22.55
CA ILE A 154 6.81 8.03 -21.67
C ILE A 154 7.55 6.71 -21.94
N ASP A 155 7.76 6.36 -23.20
CA ASP A 155 8.51 5.15 -23.55
C ASP A 155 9.98 5.25 -23.14
N GLU A 156 10.59 6.44 -23.26
CA GLU A 156 11.94 6.69 -22.78
C GLU A 156 12.03 6.55 -21.25
N ILE A 157 11.05 7.06 -20.50
CA ILE A 157 10.97 6.87 -19.05
C ILE A 157 10.96 5.39 -18.67
N LYS A 158 10.15 4.57 -19.35
CA LYS A 158 10.08 3.11 -19.12
C LYS A 158 11.43 2.44 -19.39
N LYS A 159 12.12 2.81 -20.49
CA LYS A 159 13.46 2.29 -20.79
C LYS A 159 14.47 2.69 -19.70
N CYS A 160 14.45 3.95 -19.26
CA CYS A 160 15.34 4.43 -18.20
C CYS A 160 15.06 3.74 -16.84
N LEU A 161 13.81 3.46 -16.50
CA LEU A 161 13.44 2.68 -15.32
C LEU A 161 14.05 1.28 -15.37
N ASN A 162 13.89 0.57 -16.49
CA ASN A 162 14.46 -0.77 -16.68
C ASN A 162 16.00 -0.77 -16.64
N ALA A 163 16.62 0.29 -17.16
CA ALA A 163 18.07 0.47 -17.16
C ALA A 163 18.62 1.01 -15.82
N LYS A 164 17.76 1.24 -14.81
CA LYS A 164 18.13 1.85 -13.52
C LYS A 164 18.80 3.22 -13.64
N ALA A 165 18.43 3.99 -14.67
CA ALA A 165 18.91 5.33 -14.93
C ALA A 165 18.07 6.37 -14.14
N SER A 166 18.16 6.32 -12.80
CA SER A 166 17.25 7.04 -11.89
C SER A 166 17.17 8.55 -12.15
N LEU A 167 18.31 9.19 -12.40
CA LEU A 167 18.38 10.63 -12.66
C LEU A 167 17.66 11.00 -13.97
N ALA A 168 17.80 10.18 -15.01
CA ALA A 168 17.12 10.40 -16.28
C ALA A 168 15.60 10.25 -16.14
N VAL A 169 15.13 9.25 -15.38
CA VAL A 169 13.70 9.08 -15.07
C VAL A 169 13.13 10.33 -14.41
N ILE A 170 13.79 10.84 -13.38
CA ILE A 170 13.35 12.04 -12.64
C ILE A 170 13.21 13.24 -13.58
N PHE A 171 14.22 13.49 -14.41
CA PHE A 171 14.22 14.64 -15.31
C PHE A 171 13.14 14.52 -16.38
N LEU A 172 13.02 13.33 -16.98
CA LEU A 172 12.00 13.05 -17.98
C LEU A 172 10.59 13.16 -17.38
N CYS A 173 10.36 12.67 -16.15
CA CYS A 173 9.07 12.79 -15.49
C CYS A 173 8.68 14.26 -15.28
N GLY A 174 9.60 15.08 -14.76
CA GLY A 174 9.37 16.51 -14.57
C GLY A 174 9.13 17.26 -15.88
N SER A 175 9.92 17.00 -16.93
CA SER A 175 9.72 17.64 -18.25
C SER A 175 8.44 17.19 -18.93
N THR A 176 8.04 15.92 -18.76
CA THR A 176 6.82 15.38 -19.36
C THR A 176 5.58 15.98 -18.70
N LEU A 177 5.58 16.13 -17.37
CA LEU A 177 4.52 16.82 -16.66
C LEU A 177 4.36 18.27 -17.13
N GLU A 178 5.46 18.99 -17.29
CA GLU A 178 5.45 20.37 -17.81
C GLU A 178 4.86 20.44 -19.22
N GLY A 179 5.28 19.55 -20.12
CA GLY A 179 4.76 19.49 -21.49
C GLY A 179 3.25 19.19 -21.55
N ILE A 180 2.77 18.28 -20.69
CA ILE A 180 1.34 17.95 -20.58
C ILE A 180 0.55 19.16 -20.10
N LEU A 181 0.96 19.79 -18.99
CA LEU A 181 0.23 20.92 -18.41
C LEU A 181 0.25 22.13 -19.35
N LEU A 182 1.35 22.39 -20.07
CA LEU A 182 1.40 23.41 -21.11
C LEU A 182 0.44 23.10 -22.26
N GLY A 183 0.39 21.85 -22.73
CA GLY A 183 -0.55 21.43 -23.76
C GLY A 183 -2.00 21.66 -23.35
N ILE A 184 -2.33 21.33 -22.11
CA ILE A 184 -3.66 21.58 -21.53
C ILE A 184 -3.91 23.09 -21.42
N ALA A 185 -2.98 23.88 -20.89
CA ALA A 185 -3.11 25.33 -20.78
C ALA A 185 -3.39 26.00 -22.14
N LYS A 186 -2.75 25.53 -23.21
CA LYS A 186 -3.00 25.98 -24.59
C LYS A 186 -4.40 25.64 -25.09
N LYS A 187 -4.98 24.51 -24.66
CA LYS A 187 -6.34 24.09 -25.02
C LYS A 187 -7.42 24.86 -24.27
N MET A 188 -7.13 25.27 -23.03
CA MET A 188 -8.06 25.99 -22.14
C MET A 188 -7.44 27.31 -21.64
N PRO A 189 -7.07 28.23 -22.55
CA PRO A 189 -6.30 29.42 -22.21
C PRO A 189 -7.09 30.41 -21.34
N LYS A 190 -8.42 30.46 -21.51
CA LYS A 190 -9.29 31.33 -20.71
C LYS A 190 -9.24 30.97 -19.23
N GLU A 191 -9.39 29.68 -18.92
CA GLU A 191 -9.39 29.18 -17.54
C GLU A 191 -8.03 29.41 -16.89
N PHE A 192 -6.94 29.01 -17.57
CA PHE A 192 -5.59 29.20 -17.06
C PHE A 192 -5.22 30.68 -16.86
N ASN A 193 -5.57 31.58 -17.78
CA ASN A 193 -5.24 33.00 -17.64
C ASN A 193 -6.14 33.76 -16.66
N SER A 194 -7.33 33.23 -16.36
CA SER A 194 -8.26 33.85 -15.41
C SER A 194 -8.04 33.46 -13.95
N SER A 195 -7.22 32.43 -13.70
CA SER A 195 -6.92 31.97 -12.35
C SER A 195 -6.26 33.05 -11.50
N THR A 196 -6.54 33.02 -10.20
CA THR A 196 -5.84 33.86 -9.21
C THR A 196 -4.37 33.48 -9.07
N SER A 197 -4.01 32.24 -9.42
CA SER A 197 -2.66 31.70 -9.33
C SER A 197 -1.82 31.94 -10.59
N SER A 198 -2.38 32.56 -11.64
CA SER A 198 -1.66 32.84 -12.88
C SER A 198 -0.52 33.83 -12.62
N PRO A 199 0.70 33.56 -13.14
CA PRO A 199 1.83 34.45 -12.94
C PRO A 199 1.60 35.77 -13.67
N LYS A 200 1.83 36.89 -12.97
CA LYS A 200 1.64 38.24 -13.49
C LYS A 200 2.91 39.07 -13.36
N LYS A 201 3.12 39.95 -14.33
CA LYS A 201 4.13 41.02 -14.29
C LYS A 201 3.45 42.32 -14.69
N ASP A 202 3.61 43.36 -13.88
CA ASP A 202 2.97 44.68 -14.07
C ASP A 202 1.43 44.59 -14.26
N GLY A 203 0.80 43.71 -13.48
CA GLY A 203 -0.66 43.48 -13.52
C GLY A 203 -1.15 42.64 -14.70
N LYS A 204 -0.29 42.28 -15.67
CA LYS A 204 -0.65 41.47 -16.84
C LYS A 204 -0.17 40.03 -16.66
N VAL A 205 -1.01 39.07 -17.06
CA VAL A 205 -0.66 37.64 -17.06
C VAL A 205 0.43 37.39 -18.08
N LEU A 206 1.44 36.60 -17.69
CA LEU A 206 2.55 36.22 -18.57
C LEU A 206 2.08 35.32 -19.71
N GLN A 207 2.82 35.32 -20.82
CA GLN A 207 2.58 34.36 -21.90
C GLN A 207 3.02 32.96 -21.46
N PHE A 208 2.35 31.90 -21.92
CA PHE A 208 2.63 30.52 -21.46
C PHE A 208 4.08 30.05 -21.65
N GLN A 209 4.83 30.62 -22.59
CA GLN A 209 6.25 30.33 -22.76
C GLN A 209 7.13 30.77 -21.58
N ASP A 210 6.65 31.76 -20.81
CA ASP A 210 7.34 32.32 -19.65
C ASP A 210 6.83 31.70 -18.33
N TRP A 211 5.93 30.72 -18.40
CA TRP A 211 5.42 30.03 -17.23
C TRP A 211 6.35 28.89 -16.83
N THR A 212 6.63 28.80 -15.54
CA THR A 212 7.37 27.66 -14.98
C THR A 212 6.45 26.48 -14.74
N LEU A 213 7.01 25.26 -14.60
CA LEU A 213 6.25 24.09 -14.13
C LEU A 213 5.52 24.36 -12.81
N ALA A 214 6.11 25.16 -11.90
CA ALA A 214 5.45 25.57 -10.67
C ALA A 214 4.13 26.31 -10.95
N ASN A 215 4.16 27.28 -11.87
CA ASN A 215 2.97 28.06 -12.23
C ASN A 215 1.89 27.18 -12.85
N PHE A 216 2.28 26.24 -13.72
CA PHE A 216 1.32 25.30 -14.30
C PHE A 216 0.67 24.40 -13.25
N ILE A 217 1.44 23.87 -12.29
CA ILE A 217 0.92 23.04 -11.20
C ILE A 217 -0.05 23.84 -10.33
N ASP A 218 0.34 25.05 -9.92
CA ASP A 218 -0.46 25.91 -9.05
C ASP A 218 -1.78 26.32 -9.71
N VAL A 219 -1.74 26.68 -11.00
CA VAL A 219 -2.94 27.04 -11.75
C VAL A 219 -3.82 25.82 -11.98
N ALA A 220 -3.27 24.68 -12.42
CA ALA A 220 -4.03 23.46 -12.65
C ALA A 220 -4.78 23.00 -11.39
N HIS A 221 -4.16 23.09 -10.21
CA HIS A 221 -4.88 22.86 -8.96
C HIS A 221 -6.00 23.89 -8.75
N SER A 222 -5.69 25.19 -8.87
CA SER A 222 -6.65 26.25 -8.54
C SER A 222 -7.93 26.21 -9.36
N ILE A 223 -7.87 25.70 -10.60
CA ILE A 223 -9.02 25.52 -11.49
C ILE A 223 -9.64 24.12 -11.37
N GLY A 224 -9.20 23.32 -10.41
CA GLY A 224 -9.76 22.01 -10.07
C GLY A 224 -9.27 20.83 -10.91
N LEU A 225 -8.25 21.02 -11.76
CA LEU A 225 -7.67 19.93 -12.57
C LEU A 225 -6.81 18.96 -11.76
N LEU A 226 -6.17 19.43 -10.70
CA LEU A 226 -5.33 18.64 -9.80
C LEU A 226 -5.81 18.75 -8.36
N GLY A 227 -5.83 17.64 -7.63
CA GLY A 227 -6.04 17.60 -6.19
C GLY A 227 -4.85 18.15 -5.39
N GLU A 228 -5.08 18.45 -4.11
CA GLU A 228 -4.06 18.97 -3.19
C GLU A 228 -2.85 18.03 -3.03
N ASP A 229 -3.12 16.72 -3.01
CA ASP A 229 -2.10 15.68 -2.95
C ASP A 229 -1.20 15.71 -4.19
N VAL A 230 -1.79 15.66 -5.39
CA VAL A 230 -1.05 15.66 -6.65
C VAL A 230 -0.31 16.98 -6.86
N LYS A 231 -0.88 18.12 -6.44
CA LYS A 231 -0.16 19.40 -6.42
C LYS A 231 1.12 19.32 -5.60
N LYS A 232 1.03 18.90 -4.34
CA LYS A 232 2.20 18.83 -3.44
C LYS A 232 3.29 17.92 -4.00
N PHE A 233 2.91 16.73 -4.43
CA PHE A 233 3.87 15.79 -5.00
C PHE A 233 4.45 16.26 -6.34
N SER A 234 3.67 16.97 -7.16
CA SER A 234 4.16 17.56 -8.42
C SER A 234 5.20 18.67 -8.17
N HIS A 235 5.06 19.46 -7.10
CA HIS A 235 6.10 20.41 -6.71
C HIS A 235 7.38 19.71 -6.25
N VAL A 236 7.27 18.59 -5.52
CA VAL A 236 8.44 17.77 -5.16
C VAL A 236 9.12 17.21 -6.41
N LEU A 237 8.35 16.69 -7.37
CA LEU A 237 8.87 16.22 -8.65
C LEU A 237 9.60 17.33 -9.43
N ARG A 238 9.02 18.54 -9.48
CA ARG A 238 9.67 19.72 -10.04
C ARG A 238 11.01 20.01 -9.36
N ASP A 239 11.06 19.95 -8.04
CA ASP A 239 12.28 20.23 -7.29
C ASP A 239 13.37 19.19 -7.55
N PHE A 240 12.99 17.92 -7.67
CA PHE A 240 13.92 16.86 -8.08
C PHE A 240 14.41 17.03 -9.52
N ARG A 241 13.55 17.47 -10.44
CA ARG A 241 13.94 17.80 -11.82
C ARG A 241 14.98 18.92 -11.87
N ASN A 242 14.95 19.89 -10.96
CA ASN A 242 15.93 20.99 -10.93
C ASN A 242 17.36 20.52 -10.65
N TYR A 243 17.56 19.28 -10.15
CA TYR A 243 18.89 18.67 -10.07
C TYR A 243 19.52 18.33 -11.43
N ILE A 244 18.84 18.66 -12.54
CA ILE A 244 19.47 18.75 -13.86
C ILE A 244 20.66 19.71 -13.87
N HIS A 245 20.68 20.69 -12.96
CA HIS A 245 21.83 21.54 -12.71
C HIS A 245 22.80 20.87 -11.72
N PRO A 246 24.02 20.46 -12.15
CA PRO A 246 24.92 19.66 -11.30
C PRO A 246 25.32 20.35 -9.99
N TYR A 247 25.51 21.68 -10.00
CA TYR A 247 25.83 22.43 -8.79
C TYR A 247 24.69 22.43 -7.77
N GLN A 248 23.43 22.44 -8.22
CA GLN A 248 22.28 22.33 -7.33
C GLN A 248 22.22 20.95 -6.68
N GLN A 249 22.53 19.89 -7.44
CA GLN A 249 22.64 18.52 -6.92
C GLN A 249 23.79 18.38 -5.90
N GLN A 250 24.93 19.02 -6.16
CA GLN A 250 26.08 19.00 -5.26
C GLN A 250 25.74 19.65 -3.91
N VAL A 251 25.12 20.83 -3.92
CA VAL A 251 24.76 21.57 -2.70
C VAL A 251 23.75 20.79 -1.86
N SER A 252 22.76 20.17 -2.50
CA SER A 252 21.75 19.35 -1.79
C SER A 252 22.27 17.99 -1.35
N LYS A 253 23.44 17.56 -1.85
CA LYS A 253 23.99 16.19 -1.70
C LYS A 253 22.99 15.12 -2.15
N PHE A 254 22.10 15.47 -3.06
CA PHE A 254 21.04 14.58 -3.52
C PHE A 254 21.60 13.45 -4.38
N LYS A 255 21.30 12.22 -3.96
CA LYS A 255 21.70 10.98 -4.65
C LYS A 255 20.43 10.21 -5.01
N PRO A 256 19.88 10.42 -6.22
CA PRO A 256 18.67 9.71 -6.61
C PRO A 256 18.95 8.22 -6.78
N ASP A 257 18.03 7.42 -6.28
CA ASP A 257 18.02 5.97 -6.40
C ASP A 257 16.79 5.47 -7.16
N GLU A 258 16.69 4.17 -7.32
CA GLU A 258 15.58 3.52 -8.04
C GLU A 258 14.22 3.84 -7.39
N HIS A 259 14.18 3.96 -6.06
CA HIS A 259 12.95 4.26 -5.32
C HIS A 259 12.47 5.68 -5.62
N THR A 260 13.39 6.65 -5.59
CA THR A 260 13.09 8.04 -5.92
C THR A 260 12.57 8.18 -7.34
N ALA A 261 13.16 7.44 -8.30
CA ALA A 261 12.71 7.40 -9.69
C ALA A 261 11.29 6.80 -9.82
N LYS A 262 11.01 5.69 -9.12
CA LYS A 262 9.67 5.07 -9.08
C LYS A 262 8.62 6.01 -8.49
N ILE A 263 8.93 6.71 -7.40
CA ILE A 263 8.03 7.72 -6.82
C ILE A 263 7.74 8.83 -7.83
N CYS A 264 8.77 9.39 -8.49
CA CYS A 264 8.59 10.42 -9.51
C CYS A 264 7.69 9.97 -10.67
N TRP A 265 7.86 8.72 -11.09
CA TRP A 265 7.01 8.09 -12.10
C TRP A 265 5.55 7.98 -11.65
N GLN A 266 5.30 7.54 -10.42
CA GLN A 266 3.96 7.47 -9.86
C GLN A 266 3.28 8.85 -9.76
N VAL A 267 4.03 9.90 -9.42
CA VAL A 267 3.51 11.27 -9.39
C VAL A 267 3.05 11.72 -10.77
N LEU A 268 3.85 11.46 -11.82
CA LEU A 268 3.46 11.76 -13.19
C LEU A 268 2.20 10.98 -13.60
N GLN A 269 2.12 9.69 -13.28
CA GLN A 269 0.94 8.86 -13.56
C GLN A 269 -0.32 9.37 -12.87
N ALA A 270 -0.22 9.72 -11.57
CA ALA A 270 -1.34 10.27 -10.81
C ALA A 270 -1.83 11.61 -11.39
N ALA A 271 -0.93 12.49 -11.80
CA ALA A 271 -1.28 13.73 -12.48
C ALA A 271 -2.02 13.47 -13.80
N ILE A 272 -1.49 12.59 -14.65
CA ILE A 272 -2.14 12.24 -15.93
C ILE A 272 -3.54 11.66 -15.68
N PHE A 273 -3.69 10.78 -14.70
CA PHE A 273 -4.98 10.17 -14.37
C PHE A 273 -6.03 11.21 -13.94
N GLN A 274 -5.67 12.15 -13.06
CA GLN A 274 -6.59 13.20 -12.63
C GLN A 274 -7.00 14.11 -13.79
N LEU A 275 -6.04 14.48 -14.64
CA LEU A 275 -6.29 15.29 -15.85
C LEU A 275 -7.25 14.56 -16.80
N LEU A 276 -7.03 13.27 -17.06
CA LEU A 276 -7.91 12.44 -17.89
C LEU A 276 -9.34 12.37 -17.35
N LYS A 277 -9.50 12.19 -16.03
CA LYS A 277 -10.83 12.05 -15.41
C LYS A 277 -11.71 13.27 -15.61
N ILE A 278 -11.10 14.46 -15.69
CA ILE A 278 -11.83 15.71 -15.84
C ILE A 278 -12.14 16.00 -17.31
N MET A 279 -11.26 15.62 -18.23
CA MET A 279 -11.44 15.86 -19.67
C MET A 279 -12.44 14.91 -20.36
N VAL A 280 -12.84 13.83 -19.69
CA VAL A 280 -13.86 12.87 -20.17
C VAL A 280 -15.28 13.24 -19.68
N ARG A 281 -15.42 14.27 -18.83
CA ARG A 281 -16.71 14.85 -18.45
C ARG A 281 -17.12 15.96 -19.40
#